data_AF-A0A075HVM0-F1
#
_entry.id   AF-A0A075HVM0-F1
#
_cell.length_a   1.000
_cell.length_b   1.000
_cell.length_c   1.000
_cell.angle_alpha   90.00
_cell.angle_beta   90.00
_cell.angle_gamma   90.00
#
_symmetry.space_group_name_H-M   'P 1'
#
loop_
_entity.id
_entity.type
_entity.pdbx_description
1 polymer ?
#
loop_
_entity_poly.entity_id
_entity_poly.type
_entity_poly.pdbx_seq_one_letter_code
_entity_poly.pdbx_strand_id
1 'polypeptide(L)'
;MVDAGLPYRRRFRLQSPSDGSWVHVLGPADESGPRLSSDPTQLSLAGTVVEGLTGHQGDSRKGPLTAVAQSHALAQEISPDGTRVRRLRPWAISGNWLHSALDTTYDPVFTALRDVLAEDGSIRVVPLPEVPEPNVSSSNWIDPEALDAVTSRWPSLDLEGRARALSHLMRPALSRSTPSTARLEEIGWHCVLGPGWSTDLAGQISSAASLWKEESAVIAAGRVVDSLLRRGVIPRF
;
A
#
# COMPACT_ATOMS: atom_id res chain seq x y z
N MET A 1 -18.93 5.18 4.12
CA MET A 1 -19.98 6.12 3.66
C MET A 1 -20.83 5.54 2.53
N VAL A 2 -20.27 5.22 1.36
CA VAL A 2 -21.04 4.65 0.23
C VAL A 2 -21.72 3.33 0.61
N ASP A 3 -20.98 2.43 1.24
CA ASP A 3 -21.52 1.13 1.67
C ASP A 3 -22.56 1.25 2.79
N ALA A 4 -22.55 2.37 3.53
CA ALA A 4 -23.52 2.69 4.57
C ALA A 4 -24.72 3.49 4.02
N GLY A 5 -24.82 3.70 2.70
CA GLY A 5 -25.88 4.49 2.08
C GLY A 5 -25.85 5.99 2.43
N LEU A 6 -24.75 6.49 3.01
CA LEU A 6 -24.64 7.87 3.46
C LEU A 6 -24.36 8.80 2.27
N PRO A 7 -25.14 9.88 2.08
CA PRO A 7 -24.88 10.86 1.04
C PRO A 7 -23.54 11.55 1.32
N TYR A 8 -22.72 11.71 0.29
CA TYR A 8 -21.43 12.39 0.42
C TYR A 8 -21.07 13.11 -0.87
N ARG A 9 -20.22 14.12 -0.75
CA ARG A 9 -19.65 14.85 -1.90
C ARG A 9 -18.12 14.76 -1.85
N ARG A 10 -17.54 14.06 -2.81
CA ARG A 10 -16.09 13.99 -3.03
C ARG A 10 -15.60 15.31 -3.67
N ARG A 11 -14.49 15.85 -3.18
CA ARG A 11 -13.75 16.96 -3.79
C ARG A 11 -12.25 16.70 -3.65
N PHE A 12 -11.47 17.02 -4.69
CA PHE A 12 -10.01 16.98 -4.64
C PHE A 12 -9.51 18.42 -4.49
N ARG A 13 -9.24 18.84 -3.25
CA ARG A 13 -8.76 20.20 -2.91
C ARG A 13 -7.75 20.10 -1.77
N LEU A 14 -6.79 21.02 -1.74
CA LEU A 14 -5.80 21.14 -0.66
C LEU A 14 -6.36 21.85 0.59
N GLN A 15 -7.38 22.68 0.40
CA GLN A 15 -7.99 23.47 1.46
C GLN A 15 -9.18 22.70 2.05
N SER A 16 -9.30 22.74 3.37
CA SER A 16 -10.47 22.22 4.07
C SER A 16 -11.73 23.01 3.67
N PRO A 17 -12.92 22.38 3.70
CA PRO A 17 -14.18 23.11 3.57
C PRO A 17 -14.33 24.14 4.71
N SER A 18 -14.98 25.26 4.42
CA SER A 18 -15.23 26.33 5.41
C SER A 18 -16.35 25.96 6.39
N ASP A 19 -17.38 25.26 5.91
CA ASP A 19 -18.64 25.08 6.63
C ASP A 19 -19.16 23.65 6.56
N GLY A 20 -20.01 23.30 7.53
CA GLY A 20 -20.68 22.01 7.61
C GLY A 20 -19.78 20.86 8.08
N SER A 21 -20.29 19.64 7.93
CA SER A 21 -19.56 18.43 8.32
C SER A 21 -18.71 17.89 7.18
N TRP A 22 -17.46 17.52 7.48
CA TRP A 22 -16.53 17.05 6.47
C TRP A 22 -15.43 16.15 7.03
N VAL A 23 -14.85 15.36 6.12
CA VAL A 23 -13.59 14.65 6.32
C VAL A 23 -12.58 15.21 5.31
N HIS A 24 -11.44 15.69 5.79
CA HIS A 24 -10.37 16.25 4.98
C HIS A 24 -9.11 15.40 5.17
N VAL A 25 -8.65 14.78 4.08
CA VAL A 25 -7.39 14.02 4.07
C VAL A 25 -6.28 14.97 3.67
N LEU A 26 -5.39 15.26 4.61
CA LEU A 26 -4.24 16.15 4.42
C LEU A 26 -3.16 15.45 3.60
N GLY A 27 -2.25 16.25 3.04
CA GLY A 27 -1.18 15.75 2.19
C GLY A 27 -0.20 14.84 2.94
N PRO A 28 0.57 14.00 2.24
CA PRO A 28 1.46 13.01 2.86
C PRO A 28 2.65 13.62 3.63
N ALA A 29 2.89 14.93 3.51
CA ALA A 29 3.91 15.64 4.29
C ALA A 29 3.36 16.26 5.58
N ASP A 30 2.05 16.20 5.80
CA ASP A 30 1.41 16.71 7.02
C ASP A 30 1.40 15.61 8.08
N GLU A 31 2.25 15.80 9.10
CA GLU A 31 2.41 14.90 10.24
C GLU A 31 1.75 15.45 11.52
N SER A 32 0.76 16.34 11.36
CA SER A 32 0.11 17.00 12.49
C SER A 32 -0.89 16.15 13.27
N GLY A 33 -1.10 14.91 12.81
CA GLY A 33 -2.03 13.93 13.37
C GLY A 33 -3.52 14.22 13.08
N PRO A 34 -4.39 13.23 13.32
CA PRO A 34 -5.82 13.39 13.13
C PRO A 34 -6.39 14.41 14.12
N ARG A 35 -7.32 15.25 13.65
CA ARG A 35 -8.00 16.28 14.46
C ARG A 35 -9.49 16.20 14.24
N LEU A 36 -10.24 16.14 15.35
CA LEU A 36 -11.70 16.11 15.34
C LEU A 36 -12.22 17.37 16.06
N SER A 37 -13.07 18.12 15.37
CA SER A 37 -13.94 19.13 15.97
C SER A 37 -15.37 18.62 15.98
N SER A 38 -16.07 18.90 17.07
CA SER A 38 -17.51 18.67 17.19
C SER A 38 -18.26 19.98 16.94
N ASP A 39 -19.46 19.90 16.37
CA ASP A 39 -20.39 21.02 16.10
C ASP A 39 -19.90 22.14 15.15
N PRO A 40 -19.96 21.93 13.81
CA PRO A 40 -20.30 20.67 13.13
C PRO A 40 -19.14 19.68 13.17
N THR A 41 -19.41 18.40 12.90
CA THR A 41 -18.36 17.36 12.89
C THR A 41 -17.36 17.60 11.76
N GLN A 42 -16.12 17.93 12.11
CA GLN A 42 -15.03 18.19 11.18
C GLN A 42 -13.83 17.32 11.52
N LEU A 43 -13.45 16.43 10.60
CA LEU A 43 -12.36 15.49 10.80
C LEU A 43 -11.25 15.75 9.78
N SER A 44 -10.06 16.11 10.27
CA SER A 44 -8.84 16.12 9.47
C SER A 44 -8.05 14.84 9.74
N LEU A 45 -7.60 14.17 8.68
CA LEU A 45 -6.72 13.01 8.73
C LEU A 45 -5.35 13.42 8.19
N ALA A 46 -4.31 13.34 9.03
CA ALA A 46 -2.92 13.61 8.71
C ALA A 46 -2.05 12.48 9.25
N GLY A 47 -0.85 12.31 8.68
CA GLY A 47 0.14 11.39 9.21
C GLY A 47 0.44 11.68 10.69
N THR A 48 0.85 10.65 11.41
CA THR A 48 1.45 10.80 12.73
C THR A 48 2.38 9.63 13.01
N VAL A 49 3.26 9.76 13.98
CA VAL A 49 4.15 8.68 14.39
C VAL A 49 3.55 7.94 15.56
N VAL A 50 3.35 6.63 15.41
CA VAL A 50 2.80 5.73 16.45
C VAL A 50 3.76 4.59 16.73
N GLU A 51 3.49 3.87 17.83
CA GLU A 51 4.14 2.60 18.11
C GLU A 51 3.51 1.53 17.22
N GLY A 52 4.30 0.93 16.33
CA GLY A 52 3.84 -0.11 15.40
C GLY A 52 4.12 -1.52 15.90
N LEU A 53 5.29 -1.72 16.53
CA LEU A 53 5.73 -3.02 17.06
C LEU A 53 6.51 -2.83 18.35
N THR A 54 6.67 -3.93 19.09
CA THR A 54 7.55 -4.01 20.26
C THR A 54 8.70 -4.97 19.94
N GLY A 55 9.94 -4.52 20.12
CA GLY A 55 11.13 -5.33 19.92
C GLY A 55 11.28 -6.40 21.02
N HIS A 56 12.21 -7.33 20.79
CA HIS A 56 12.44 -8.47 21.71
C HIS A 56 12.83 -8.04 23.13
N GLN A 57 13.37 -6.82 23.32
CA GLN A 57 13.72 -6.30 24.64
C GLN A 57 12.62 -5.43 25.26
N GLY A 58 11.43 -5.39 24.67
CA GLY A 58 10.34 -4.50 25.08
C GLY A 58 10.47 -3.07 24.53
N ASP A 59 11.44 -2.81 23.67
CA ASP A 59 11.66 -1.50 23.06
C ASP A 59 10.58 -1.18 22.02
N SER A 60 9.94 -0.01 22.15
CA SER A 60 8.93 0.46 21.20
C SER A 60 9.55 0.81 19.85
N ARG A 61 9.00 0.24 18.78
CA ARG A 61 9.36 0.53 17.39
C ARG A 61 8.29 1.40 16.78
N LYS A 62 8.68 2.63 16.46
CA LYS A 62 7.78 3.66 15.96
C LYS A 62 7.82 3.76 14.44
N GLY A 63 6.67 4.04 13.85
CA GLY A 63 6.52 4.23 12.41
C GLY A 63 5.35 5.15 12.07
N PRO A 64 5.21 5.53 10.80
CA PRO A 64 4.15 6.41 10.34
C PRO A 64 2.79 5.70 10.34
N LEU A 65 1.80 6.24 11.03
CA LEU A 65 0.40 5.92 10.80
C LEU A 65 -0.15 6.88 9.74
N THR A 66 -0.17 6.44 8.50
CA THR A 66 -0.54 7.29 7.36
C THR A 66 -2.04 7.60 7.32
N ALA A 67 -2.41 8.73 6.72
CA ALA A 67 -3.82 9.09 6.53
C ALA A 67 -4.61 8.05 5.71
N VAL A 68 -3.93 7.23 4.90
CA VAL A 68 -4.55 6.10 4.18
C VAL A 68 -4.98 5.00 5.15
N ALA A 69 -4.08 4.58 6.05
CA ALA A 69 -4.40 3.60 7.09
C ALA A 69 -5.51 4.10 8.02
N GLN A 70 -5.45 5.37 8.43
CA GLN A 70 -6.51 6.01 9.24
C GLN A 70 -7.85 6.05 8.50
N SER A 71 -7.85 6.38 7.21
CA SER A 71 -9.06 6.38 6.38
C SER A 71 -9.66 4.97 6.26
N HIS A 72 -8.83 3.95 6.18
CA HIS A 72 -9.27 2.56 6.14
C HIS A 72 -9.92 2.14 7.48
N ALA A 73 -9.27 2.44 8.61
CA ALA A 73 -9.82 2.17 9.93
C ALA A 73 -11.19 2.83 10.12
N LEU A 74 -11.30 4.12 9.76
CA LEU A 74 -12.59 4.84 9.80
C LEU A 74 -13.64 4.20 8.89
N ALA A 75 -13.27 3.75 7.69
CA ALA A 75 -14.20 3.09 6.78
C ALA A 75 -14.70 1.75 7.36
N GLN A 76 -13.83 0.99 8.02
CA GLN A 76 -14.16 -0.26 8.71
C GLN A 76 -15.10 -0.03 9.90
N GLU A 77 -14.90 1.03 10.68
CA GLU A 77 -15.81 1.41 11.77
C GLU A 77 -17.21 1.81 11.25
N ILE A 78 -17.27 2.54 10.13
CA ILE A 78 -18.54 2.99 9.54
C ILE A 78 -19.31 1.84 8.87
N SER A 79 -18.61 0.91 8.22
CA SER A 79 -19.24 -0.17 7.45
C SER A 79 -18.35 -1.42 7.46
N PRO A 80 -18.33 -2.16 8.58
CA PRO A 80 -17.41 -3.28 8.75
C PRO A 80 -17.68 -4.40 7.72
N ASP A 81 -18.95 -4.59 7.36
CA ASP A 81 -19.41 -5.55 6.36
C ASP A 81 -19.59 -4.95 4.96
N GLY A 82 -19.08 -3.73 4.75
CA GLY A 82 -19.16 -3.03 3.47
C GLY A 82 -18.40 -3.78 2.37
N THR A 83 -19.09 -4.07 1.26
CA THR A 83 -18.47 -4.77 0.12
C THR A 83 -17.29 -4.01 -0.47
N ARG A 84 -17.36 -2.66 -0.54
CA ARG A 84 -16.23 -1.85 -1.01
C ARG A 84 -15.15 -1.74 0.06
N VAL A 85 -15.53 -1.65 1.35
CA VAL A 85 -14.56 -1.64 2.46
C VAL A 85 -13.71 -2.91 2.43
N ARG A 86 -14.33 -4.10 2.39
CA ARG A 86 -13.62 -5.39 2.25
C ARG A 86 -12.73 -5.43 1.02
N ARG A 87 -13.23 -4.97 -0.13
CA ARG A 87 -12.48 -4.92 -1.39
C ARG A 87 -11.24 -4.01 -1.31
N LEU A 88 -11.29 -2.95 -0.51
CA LEU A 88 -10.20 -1.99 -0.36
C LEU A 88 -9.24 -2.33 0.78
N ARG A 89 -9.45 -3.41 1.54
CA ARG A 89 -8.55 -3.84 2.62
C ARG A 89 -7.07 -3.94 2.21
N PRO A 90 -6.71 -4.53 1.04
CA PRO A 90 -5.31 -4.57 0.61
C PRO A 90 -4.65 -3.19 0.44
N TRP A 91 -5.45 -2.14 0.20
CA TRP A 91 -4.94 -0.78 -0.01
C TRP A 91 -4.66 -0.02 1.29
N ALA A 92 -5.04 -0.55 2.46
CA ALA A 92 -4.84 0.10 3.74
C ALA A 92 -3.37 0.46 4.02
N ILE A 93 -2.44 -0.36 3.51
CA ILE A 93 -0.99 -0.20 3.70
C ILE A 93 -0.31 0.62 2.59
N SER A 94 -1.04 1.06 1.56
CA SER A 94 -0.45 1.76 0.41
C SER A 94 0.16 3.11 0.77
N GLY A 95 -0.37 3.80 1.77
CA GLY A 95 0.24 5.03 2.30
C GLY A 95 1.61 4.75 2.92
N ASN A 96 1.72 3.70 3.73
CA ASN A 96 2.97 3.27 4.34
C ASN A 96 3.98 2.76 3.30
N TRP A 97 3.50 2.05 2.27
CA TRP A 97 4.33 1.71 1.12
C TRP A 97 4.94 2.96 0.48
N LEU A 98 4.15 4.02 0.27
CA LEU A 98 4.63 5.26 -0.33
C LEU A 98 5.47 6.13 0.62
N HIS A 99 5.48 5.82 1.92
CA HIS A 99 6.23 6.60 2.91
C HIS A 99 7.73 6.27 2.86
N SER A 100 8.55 7.27 3.16
CA SER A 100 10.02 7.16 3.17
C SER A 100 10.57 6.29 4.30
N ALA A 101 9.72 5.80 5.22
CA ALA A 101 10.15 4.96 6.35
C ALA A 101 10.75 3.65 5.83
N LEU A 102 10.12 3.05 4.83
CA LEU A 102 10.62 1.88 4.14
C LEU A 102 11.89 2.15 3.32
N ASP A 103 12.25 3.40 3.03
CA ASP A 103 13.50 3.76 2.34
C ASP A 103 14.69 3.89 3.30
N THR A 104 14.46 3.69 4.60
CA THR A 104 15.50 3.72 5.63
C THR A 104 15.85 2.30 6.09
N THR A 105 15.52 1.95 7.34
CA THR A 105 15.84 0.65 7.93
C THR A 105 14.66 -0.30 7.92
N TYR A 106 13.44 0.20 8.19
CA TYR A 106 12.22 -0.60 8.35
C TYR A 106 11.02 0.31 8.69
N ASP A 107 9.79 -0.11 8.37
CA ASP A 107 8.56 0.53 8.85
C ASP A 107 7.75 -0.46 9.72
N PRO A 108 7.76 -0.31 11.05
CA PRO A 108 7.06 -1.22 11.96
C PRO A 108 5.54 -1.15 11.82
N VAL A 109 4.99 0.00 11.42
CA VAL A 109 3.54 0.14 11.21
C VAL A 109 3.14 -0.55 9.92
N PHE A 110 3.93 -0.42 8.85
CA PHE A 110 3.70 -1.15 7.61
C PHE A 110 3.66 -2.66 7.86
N THR A 111 4.66 -3.20 8.56
CA THR A 111 4.71 -4.64 8.82
C THR A 111 3.59 -5.10 9.73
N ALA A 112 3.31 -4.39 10.83
CA ALA A 112 2.19 -4.76 11.70
C ALA A 112 0.86 -4.82 10.93
N LEU A 113 0.59 -3.82 10.08
CA LEU A 113 -0.62 -3.80 9.26
C LEU A 113 -0.63 -4.91 8.19
N ARG A 114 0.51 -5.16 7.53
CA ARG A 114 0.66 -6.24 6.55
C ARG A 114 0.39 -7.59 7.20
N ASP A 115 0.97 -7.85 8.36
CA ASP A 115 0.86 -9.14 9.04
C ASP A 115 -0.59 -9.36 9.50
N VAL A 116 -1.26 -8.36 10.07
CA VAL A 116 -2.70 -8.43 10.41
C VAL A 116 -3.57 -8.73 9.19
N LEU A 117 -3.33 -8.05 8.05
CA LEU A 117 -4.08 -8.29 6.81
C LEU A 117 -3.77 -9.67 6.19
N ALA A 118 -2.59 -10.22 6.44
CA ALA A 118 -2.24 -11.55 5.97
C ALA A 118 -2.89 -12.64 6.84
N GLU A 119 -2.86 -12.45 8.17
CA GLU A 119 -3.47 -13.34 9.15
C GLU A 119 -4.98 -13.47 8.97
N ASP A 120 -5.67 -12.36 8.67
CA ASP A 120 -7.12 -12.38 8.43
C ASP A 120 -7.52 -12.78 6.99
N GLY A 121 -6.54 -13.05 6.12
CA GLY A 121 -6.73 -13.46 4.73
C GLY A 121 -7.12 -12.34 3.77
N SER A 122 -7.06 -11.07 4.19
CA SER A 122 -7.32 -9.92 3.32
C SER A 122 -6.27 -9.75 2.23
N ILE A 123 -5.03 -10.17 2.50
CA ILE A 123 -3.94 -10.21 1.51
C ILE A 123 -3.21 -11.55 1.59
N ARG A 124 -2.42 -11.83 0.55
CA ARG A 124 -1.35 -12.82 0.57
C ARG A 124 -0.02 -12.09 0.50
N VAL A 125 0.97 -12.60 1.22
CA VAL A 125 2.37 -12.18 1.12
C VAL A 125 3.13 -13.30 0.45
N VAL A 126 3.70 -13.02 -0.73
CA VAL A 126 4.36 -14.04 -1.55
C VAL A 126 5.69 -13.50 -2.10
N PRO A 127 6.66 -14.37 -2.42
CA PRO A 127 7.85 -13.95 -3.13
C PRO A 127 7.54 -13.56 -4.58
N LEU A 128 8.36 -12.70 -5.18
CA LEU A 128 8.15 -12.13 -6.52
C LEU A 128 7.83 -13.17 -7.61
N PRO A 129 8.47 -14.36 -7.67
CA PRO A 129 8.14 -15.38 -8.66
C PRO A 129 6.74 -16.01 -8.52
N GLU A 130 6.04 -15.79 -7.40
CA GLU A 130 4.66 -16.22 -7.20
C GLU A 130 3.62 -15.15 -7.57
N VAL A 131 4.06 -13.94 -7.90
CA VAL A 131 3.20 -12.90 -8.44
C VAL A 131 2.81 -13.28 -9.88
N PRO A 132 1.51 -13.33 -10.25
CA PRO A 132 1.09 -13.81 -11.58
C PRO A 132 1.66 -12.98 -12.74
N GLU A 133 1.59 -11.66 -12.62
CA GLU A 133 2.10 -10.71 -13.60
C GLU A 133 2.92 -9.66 -12.84
N PRO A 134 4.16 -9.94 -12.42
CA PRO A 134 4.95 -8.99 -11.65
C PRO A 134 5.25 -7.73 -12.46
N ASN A 135 5.16 -6.55 -11.84
CA ASN A 135 5.54 -5.30 -12.49
C ASN A 135 6.97 -4.91 -12.11
N VAL A 136 7.94 -5.29 -12.94
CA VAL A 136 9.35 -4.95 -12.73
C VAL A 136 9.83 -3.76 -13.56
N SER A 137 8.92 -3.07 -14.27
CA SER A 137 9.29 -1.94 -15.14
C SER A 137 9.99 -0.79 -14.40
N SER A 138 9.68 -0.59 -13.12
CA SER A 138 10.34 0.37 -12.24
C SER A 138 11.65 -0.15 -11.64
N SER A 139 11.95 -1.44 -11.77
CA SER A 139 13.09 -2.14 -11.17
C SER A 139 14.08 -2.57 -12.25
N ASN A 140 14.86 -1.61 -12.75
CA ASN A 140 15.87 -1.83 -13.82
C ASN A 140 17.03 -2.79 -13.45
N TRP A 141 17.00 -3.38 -12.26
CA TRP A 141 17.96 -4.34 -11.74
C TRP A 141 17.40 -5.76 -11.70
N ILE A 142 16.10 -5.94 -11.96
CA ILE A 142 15.51 -7.25 -12.18
C ILE A 142 15.52 -7.51 -13.68
N ASP A 143 16.24 -8.54 -14.10
CA ASP A 143 16.19 -9.04 -15.47
C ASP A 143 14.86 -9.80 -15.69
N PRO A 144 13.98 -9.33 -16.60
CA PRO A 144 12.71 -9.98 -16.88
C PRO A 144 12.87 -11.43 -17.38
N GLU A 145 13.92 -11.73 -18.16
CA GLU A 145 14.16 -13.08 -18.66
C GLU A 145 14.60 -14.01 -17.53
N ALA A 146 15.43 -13.51 -16.62
CA ALA A 146 15.82 -14.25 -15.42
C ALA A 146 14.63 -14.50 -14.49
N LEU A 147 13.75 -13.52 -14.31
CA LEU A 147 12.53 -13.68 -13.53
C LEU A 147 11.62 -14.75 -14.14
N ASP A 148 11.38 -14.73 -15.45
CA ASP A 148 10.57 -15.75 -16.14
C ASP A 148 11.16 -17.16 -16.00
N ALA A 149 12.48 -17.30 -16.14
CA ALA A 149 13.18 -18.56 -15.92
C ALA A 149 13.07 -19.07 -14.47
N VAL A 150 13.09 -18.18 -13.48
CA VAL A 150 12.88 -18.55 -12.07
C VAL A 150 11.42 -18.92 -11.81
N THR A 151 10.46 -18.12 -12.29
CA THR A 151 9.01 -18.35 -12.14
C THR A 151 8.59 -19.69 -12.73
N SER A 152 9.05 -20.02 -13.94
CA SER A 152 8.71 -21.29 -14.61
C SER A 152 9.19 -22.53 -13.85
N ARG A 153 10.32 -22.43 -13.13
CA ARG A 153 10.88 -23.53 -12.32
C ARG A 153 10.41 -23.50 -10.88
N TRP A 154 9.82 -22.40 -10.40
CA TRP A 154 9.45 -22.19 -9.00
C TRP A 154 8.67 -23.34 -8.34
N PRO A 155 7.67 -23.96 -9.01
CA PRO A 155 6.92 -25.08 -8.42
C PRO A 155 7.76 -26.34 -8.19
N SER A 156 8.86 -26.50 -8.92
CA SER A 156 9.77 -27.67 -8.84
C SER A 156 10.88 -27.51 -7.81
N LEU A 157 11.11 -26.29 -7.32
CA LEU A 157 12.16 -25.99 -6.35
C LEU A 157 11.69 -26.28 -4.93
N ASP A 158 12.57 -26.89 -4.13
CA ASP A 158 12.44 -26.99 -2.68
C ASP A 158 12.74 -25.64 -2.00
N LEU A 159 12.63 -25.60 -0.67
CA LEU A 159 12.81 -24.36 0.10
C LEU A 159 14.20 -23.73 -0.11
N GLU A 160 15.26 -24.55 -0.14
CA GLU A 160 16.62 -24.06 -0.37
C GLU A 160 16.81 -23.56 -1.81
N GLY A 161 16.28 -24.29 -2.79
CA GLY A 161 16.28 -23.92 -4.20
C GLY A 161 15.57 -22.58 -4.44
N ARG A 162 14.41 -22.37 -3.81
CA ARG A 162 13.67 -21.10 -3.86
C ARG A 162 14.45 -19.95 -3.24
N ALA A 163 15.02 -20.16 -2.06
CA ALA A 163 15.82 -19.14 -1.38
C ALA A 163 17.05 -18.73 -2.21
N ARG A 164 17.75 -19.71 -2.79
CA ARG A 164 18.91 -19.48 -3.67
C ARG A 164 18.50 -18.76 -4.95
N ALA A 165 17.47 -19.24 -5.64
CA ALA A 165 16.99 -18.63 -6.89
C ALA A 165 16.57 -17.17 -6.69
N LEU A 166 15.80 -16.88 -5.63
CA LEU A 166 15.38 -15.52 -5.31
C LEU A 166 16.57 -14.64 -4.92
N SER A 167 17.50 -15.13 -4.10
CA SER A 167 18.71 -14.37 -3.75
C SER A 167 19.56 -14.03 -4.97
N HIS A 168 19.69 -14.95 -5.92
CA HIS A 168 20.38 -14.69 -7.19
C HIS A 168 19.66 -13.65 -8.04
N LEU A 169 18.33 -13.73 -8.14
CA LEU A 169 17.50 -12.77 -8.87
C LEU A 169 17.64 -11.36 -8.31
N MET A 170 17.69 -11.23 -6.98
CA MET A 170 17.73 -9.93 -6.29
C MET A 170 19.15 -9.37 -6.12
N ARG A 171 20.19 -10.19 -6.30
CA ARG A 171 21.60 -9.83 -6.14
C ARG A 171 22.01 -8.54 -6.86
N PRO A 172 21.57 -8.25 -8.10
CA PRO A 172 21.96 -7.02 -8.79
C PRO A 172 21.53 -5.73 -8.07
N ALA A 173 20.50 -5.78 -7.20
CA ALA A 173 20.09 -4.62 -6.42
C ALA A 173 21.11 -4.23 -5.35
N LEU A 174 21.89 -5.19 -4.83
CA LEU A 174 22.80 -4.98 -3.69
C LEU A 174 23.97 -4.06 -4.01
N SER A 175 24.30 -3.87 -5.28
CA SER A 175 25.33 -2.92 -5.72
C SER A 175 24.80 -1.49 -5.89
N ARG A 176 23.51 -1.25 -5.64
CA ARG A 176 22.84 0.03 -5.82
C ARG A 176 22.58 0.71 -4.48
N SER A 177 22.50 2.03 -4.49
CA SER A 177 22.07 2.82 -3.32
C SER A 177 20.56 2.87 -3.13
N THR A 178 19.79 2.51 -4.16
CA THR A 178 18.33 2.45 -4.15
C THR A 178 17.84 1.19 -4.89
N PRO A 179 16.82 0.48 -4.35
CA PRO A 179 16.08 0.77 -3.11
C PRO A 179 16.89 0.44 -1.83
N SER A 180 16.38 0.84 -0.66
CA SER A 180 16.90 0.40 0.64
C SER A 180 16.75 -1.12 0.81
N THR A 181 17.45 -1.72 1.78
CA THR A 181 17.29 -3.15 2.11
C THR A 181 15.85 -3.50 2.49
N ALA A 182 15.20 -2.70 3.34
CA ALA A 182 13.81 -2.95 3.73
C ALA A 182 12.86 -2.92 2.53
N ARG A 183 13.00 -1.91 1.67
CA ARG A 183 12.21 -1.82 0.43
C ARG A 183 12.49 -2.99 -0.50
N LEU A 184 13.74 -3.43 -0.59
CA LEU A 184 14.14 -4.58 -1.42
C LEU A 184 13.47 -5.88 -0.94
N GLU A 185 13.40 -6.09 0.37
CA GLU A 185 12.70 -7.24 0.97
C GLU A 185 11.22 -7.24 0.59
N GLU A 186 10.55 -6.09 0.68
CA GLU A 186 9.13 -5.99 0.31
C GLU A 186 8.85 -6.11 -1.20
N ILE A 187 9.84 -5.83 -2.05
CA ILE A 187 9.75 -6.02 -3.51
C ILE A 187 10.03 -7.48 -3.91
N GLY A 188 10.96 -8.17 -3.22
CA GLY A 188 11.41 -9.50 -3.62
C GLY A 188 10.77 -10.65 -2.86
N TRP A 189 10.68 -10.53 -1.54
CA TRP A 189 10.29 -11.62 -0.64
C TRP A 189 8.86 -11.46 -0.12
N HIS A 190 8.41 -10.23 0.10
CA HIS A 190 7.12 -9.96 0.74
C HIS A 190 6.14 -9.20 -0.17
N CYS A 191 6.02 -9.61 -1.43
CA CYS A 191 5.09 -8.98 -2.37
C CYS A 191 3.65 -9.14 -1.87
N VAL A 192 2.97 -8.01 -1.67
CA VAL A 192 1.58 -7.98 -1.20
C VAL A 192 0.61 -8.17 -2.36
N LEU A 193 -0.21 -9.21 -2.31
CA LEU A 193 -1.27 -9.51 -3.27
C LEU A 193 -2.65 -9.45 -2.63
N GLY A 194 -3.51 -8.59 -3.17
CA GLY A 194 -4.94 -8.58 -2.85
C GLY A 194 -5.74 -9.62 -3.65
N PRO A 195 -6.97 -9.94 -3.24
CA PRO A 195 -7.84 -10.87 -3.95
C PRO A 195 -8.14 -10.38 -5.39
N GLY A 196 -7.89 -11.24 -6.38
CA GLY A 196 -8.13 -10.94 -7.78
C GLY A 196 -7.12 -9.99 -8.43
N TRP A 197 -6.00 -9.70 -7.77
CA TRP A 197 -4.92 -8.88 -8.34
C TRP A 197 -4.02 -9.73 -9.25
N SER A 198 -3.68 -9.22 -10.43
CA SER A 198 -2.67 -9.86 -11.30
C SER A 198 -1.24 -9.48 -10.92
N THR A 199 -1.04 -8.27 -10.39
CA THR A 199 0.25 -7.77 -9.88
C THR A 199 0.15 -7.39 -8.41
N ASP A 200 1.27 -7.43 -7.73
CA ASP A 200 1.46 -7.00 -6.35
C ASP A 200 1.20 -5.51 -6.11
N LEU A 201 1.19 -5.09 -4.84
CA LEU A 201 0.97 -3.72 -4.41
C LEU A 201 1.94 -2.74 -5.10
N ALA A 202 3.22 -3.10 -5.24
CA ALA A 202 4.20 -2.28 -5.92
C ALA A 202 3.78 -2.02 -7.37
N GLY A 203 3.35 -3.06 -8.08
CA GLY A 203 2.85 -2.93 -9.44
C GLY A 203 1.55 -2.14 -9.55
N GLN A 204 0.60 -2.35 -8.64
CA GLN A 204 -0.65 -1.58 -8.58
C GLN A 204 -0.38 -0.08 -8.39
N ILE A 205 0.55 0.27 -7.49
CA ILE A 205 0.96 1.65 -7.21
C ILE A 205 1.70 2.24 -8.40
N SER A 206 2.59 1.49 -9.06
CA SER A 206 3.30 1.93 -10.26
C SER A 206 2.33 2.25 -11.40
N SER A 207 1.33 1.39 -11.64
CA SER A 207 0.25 1.64 -12.61
C SER A 207 -0.65 2.82 -12.22
N ALA A 208 -0.86 3.08 -10.92
CA ALA A 208 -1.57 4.29 -10.50
C ALA A 208 -0.75 5.56 -10.78
N ALA A 209 0.57 5.50 -10.54
CA ALA A 209 1.46 6.64 -10.70
C ALA A 209 1.62 7.07 -12.16
N SER A 210 1.48 6.17 -13.15
CA SER A 210 1.54 6.55 -14.57
C SER A 210 0.42 7.52 -14.96
N LEU A 211 -0.76 7.42 -14.34
CA LEU A 211 -1.87 8.35 -14.60
C LEU A 211 -1.50 9.81 -14.29
N TRP A 212 -0.68 10.07 -13.27
CA TRP A 212 -0.21 11.43 -12.95
C TRP A 212 0.86 11.95 -13.92
N LYS A 213 1.46 11.08 -14.74
CA LYS A 213 2.38 11.48 -15.80
C LYS A 213 1.64 11.92 -17.06
N GLU A 214 0.44 11.37 -17.29
CA GLU A 214 -0.32 11.54 -18.53
C GLU A 214 -1.49 12.52 -18.39
N GLU A 215 -2.07 12.64 -17.19
CA GLU A 215 -3.32 13.37 -16.95
C GLU A 215 -3.14 14.45 -15.87
N SER A 216 -4.05 15.43 -15.85
CA SER A 216 -4.11 16.38 -14.74
C SER A 216 -4.41 15.68 -13.40
N ALA A 217 -3.90 16.20 -12.30
CA ALA A 217 -4.03 15.58 -10.98
C ALA A 217 -5.49 15.27 -10.59
N VAL A 218 -6.45 16.11 -10.97
CA VAL A 218 -7.88 15.90 -10.68
C VAL A 218 -8.45 14.74 -11.49
N ILE A 219 -8.08 14.62 -12.77
CA ILE A 219 -8.52 13.54 -13.65
C ILE A 219 -7.90 12.21 -13.20
N ALA A 220 -6.59 12.21 -12.95
CA ALA A 220 -5.87 11.05 -12.45
C ALA A 220 -6.47 10.54 -11.12
N ALA A 221 -6.70 11.44 -10.15
CA ALA A 221 -7.35 11.10 -8.88
C ALA A 221 -8.77 10.54 -9.08
N GLY A 222 -9.55 11.15 -9.98
CA GLY A 222 -10.88 10.64 -10.34
C GLY A 222 -10.84 9.21 -10.87
N ARG A 223 -9.96 8.93 -11.84
CA ARG A 223 -9.78 7.60 -12.43
C ARG A 223 -9.34 6.55 -11.41
N VAL A 224 -8.35 6.87 -10.56
CA VAL A 224 -7.89 5.97 -9.50
C VAL A 224 -9.02 5.65 -8.55
N VAL A 225 -9.69 6.66 -7.98
CA VAL A 225 -10.75 6.42 -6.99
C VAL A 225 -11.89 5.62 -7.60
N ASP A 226 -12.28 5.92 -8.85
CA ASP A 226 -13.36 5.17 -9.51
C ASP A 226 -12.95 3.71 -9.79
N SER A 227 -11.68 3.47 -10.16
CA SER A 227 -11.16 2.11 -10.32
C SER A 227 -11.15 1.32 -9.02
N LEU A 228 -10.64 1.93 -7.94
CA LEU A 228 -10.61 1.34 -6.60
C LEU A 228 -12.03 1.04 -6.09
N LEU A 229 -12.93 2.01 -6.17
CA LEU A 229 -14.31 1.85 -5.67
C LEU A 229 -15.12 0.81 -6.46
N ARG A 230 -14.87 0.65 -7.77
CA ARG A 230 -15.59 -0.32 -8.61
C ARG A 230 -14.97 -1.70 -8.57
N ARG A 231 -13.65 -1.80 -8.68
CA ARG A 231 -12.92 -3.06 -8.93
C ARG A 231 -11.91 -3.42 -7.85
N GLY A 232 -11.45 -2.47 -7.03
CA GLY A 232 -10.44 -2.72 -6.00
C GLY A 232 -9.02 -2.89 -6.54
N VAL A 233 -8.83 -2.64 -7.83
CA VAL A 233 -7.57 -2.79 -8.57
C VAL A 233 -7.34 -1.57 -9.44
N ILE A 234 -6.09 -1.31 -9.77
CA ILE A 234 -5.67 -0.38 -10.80
C ILE A 234 -5.33 -1.21 -12.04
N PRO A 235 -6.06 -1.06 -13.15
CA PRO A 235 -5.72 -1.76 -14.37
C PRO A 235 -4.36 -1.24 -14.88
N ARG A 236 -3.62 -2.11 -15.56
CA ARG A 236 -2.53 -1.64 -16.41
C ARG A 236 -3.14 -0.87 -17.57
N PHE A 237 -2.63 0.34 -17.80
CA PHE A 237 -2.97 1.19 -18.93
C PHE A 237 -1.90 1.05 -20.01
#